data_AF-A0A413DNP1-F1
#
_entry.id   AF-A0A413DNP1-F1
#
_cell.length_a   1.000
_cell.length_b   1.000
_cell.length_c   1.000
_cell.angle_alpha   90.00
_cell.angle_beta   90.00
_cell.angle_gamma   90.00
#
_symmetry.space_group_name_H-M   'P 1'
#
loop_
_entity.id
_entity.type
_entity.pdbx_description
1 polymer ?
#
loop_
_entity_poly.entity_id
_entity_poly.type
_entity_poly.pdbx_seq_one_letter_code
_entity_poly.pdbx_strand_id
1 'polypeptide(L)' 'MPLIWLLVGILIGLLVSRFIFKDKPIGSLRVDQSDPDSGTYLFLEIDRGGMDDIYKKQTVRLRVKIEDYISHK' A
#
# COMPACT_ATOMS: atom_id res chain seq x y z
N MET A 1 0.25 36.87 20.10
CA MET A 1 -1.02 36.55 19.42
C MET A 1 -0.84 36.03 17.99
N PRO A 2 -0.10 36.67 17.06
CA PRO A 2 0.06 36.13 15.69
C PRO A 2 0.90 34.84 15.64
N LEU A 3 1.89 34.69 16.53
CA LEU A 3 2.74 33.51 16.59
C LEU A 3 1.96 32.21 16.91
N ILE A 4 0.90 32.30 17.73
CA ILE A 4 0.07 31.14 18.09
C ILE A 4 -0.68 30.64 16.85
N TRP A 5 -1.27 31.55 16.07
CA TRP A 5 -1.99 31.21 14.84
C TRP A 5 -1.06 30.63 13.76
N LEU A 6 0.17 31.14 13.66
CA LEU A 6 1.19 30.58 12.78
C LEU A 6 1.54 29.14 13.16
N LEU A 7 1.79 28.87 14.45
CA LEU A 7 2.10 27.53 14.93
C LEU A 7 0.95 26.54 14.71
N VAL A 8 -0.29 26.97 14.92
CA VAL A 8 -1.48 26.14 14.63
C VAL A 8 -1.58 25.84 13.13
N GLY A 9 -1.36 26.83 12.26
CA GLY A 9 -1.37 26.63 10.81
C GLY A 9 -0.30 25.64 10.34
N ILE A 10 0.92 25.74 10.89
CA ILE A 10 2.01 24.79 10.61
C ILE A 10 1.63 23.38 11.07
N LEU A 11 1.08 23.24 12.28
CA LEU A 11 0.69 21.94 12.83
C LEU A 11 -0.39 21.26 11.97
N ILE A 12 -1.39 22.03 11.53
CA ILE A 12 -2.44 21.54 10.62
C ILE A 12 -1.84 21.16 9.26
N GLY A 13 -0.97 21.99 8.69
CA GLY A 13 -0.29 21.70 7.43
C GLY A 13 0.53 20.40 7.49
N LEU A 14 1.25 20.18 8.60
CA LEU A 14 2.01 18.95 8.84
C LEU A 14 1.10 17.73 8.98
N LEU A 15 -0.03 17.85 9.69
CA LEU A 15 -1.02 16.79 9.79
C LEU A 15 -1.61 16.43 8.42
N VAL A 16 -2.11 17.42 7.68
CA VAL A 16 -2.75 17.22 6.37
C VAL A 16 -1.78 16.65 5.35
N SER A 17 -0.57 17.19 5.26
CA SER A 17 0.46 16.66 4.36
C SER A 17 0.75 15.19 4.64
N ARG A 18 0.90 14.80 5.91
CA ARG A 18 1.11 13.39 6.28
C ARG A 18 -0.04 12.47 5.85
N PHE A 19 -1.28 12.96 5.79
CA PHE A 19 -2.42 12.17 5.32
C PHE A 19 -2.48 12.05 3.79
N ILE A 20 -2.15 13.11 3.06
CA ILE A 20 -2.19 13.12 1.58
C ILE A 20 -1.00 12.37 1.00
N PHE A 21 0.19 12.56 1.56
CA PHE A 21 1.42 11.90 1.11
C PHE A 21 1.59 10.48 1.67
N LYS A 22 0.60 9.93 2.37
CA LYS A 22 0.60 8.50 2.68
C LYS A 22 0.50 7.75 1.37
N ASP A 23 1.61 7.12 0.96
CA ASP A 23 1.66 6.24 -0.21
C ASP A 23 0.55 5.20 -0.09
N LYS A 24 -0.47 5.38 -0.93
CA LYS A 24 -1.55 4.42 -1.07
C LYS A 24 -0.96 3.16 -1.70
N PRO A 25 -1.38 1.96 -1.25
CA PRO A 25 -0.93 0.75 -1.90
C PRO A 25 -1.43 0.74 -3.34
N ILE A 26 -0.54 0.43 -4.28
CA ILE A 26 -0.82 0.46 -5.72
C ILE A 26 -1.44 -0.84 -6.24
N GLY A 27 -1.69 -1.79 -5.34
CA GLY A 27 -2.10 -3.13 -5.66
C GLY A 27 -2.00 -4.07 -4.46
N SER A 28 -2.11 -5.36 -4.75
CA SER A 28 -2.05 -6.45 -3.79
C SER A 28 -0.99 -7.48 -4.16
N LEU A 29 -0.24 -7.94 -3.16
CA LEU A 29 0.58 -9.14 -3.28
C LEU A 29 -0.19 -10.28 -2.62
N ARG A 30 -0.72 -11.18 -3.43
CA ARG A 30 -1.39 -12.38 -2.96
C ARG A 30 -0.37 -13.48 -2.72
N VAL A 31 -0.48 -14.10 -1.57
CA VAL A 31 0.32 -15.23 -1.13
C VAL A 31 -0.64 -16.40 -1.05
N ASP A 32 -0.40 -17.43 -1.86
CA ASP A 32 -1.21 -18.64 -1.92
C ASP A 32 -0.36 -19.81 -1.40
N GLN A 33 -0.84 -20.46 -0.33
CA GLN A 33 -0.19 -21.59 0.32
C GLN A 33 -1.01 -22.87 0.21
N SER A 34 -1.99 -22.90 -0.69
CA SER A 34 -2.96 -24.00 -0.76
C SER A 34 -2.37 -25.33 -1.25
N ASP A 35 -1.15 -25.33 -1.79
CA ASP A 35 -0.45 -26.54 -2.20
C ASP A 35 0.74 -26.83 -1.27
N PRO A 36 0.61 -27.79 -0.33
CA PRO A 36 1.68 -28.14 0.60
C PRO A 36 2.88 -28.82 -0.08
N ASP A 37 2.71 -29.36 -1.29
CA ASP A 37 3.75 -30.07 -2.03
C ASP A 37 4.47 -29.14 -3.02
N SER A 38 3.77 -28.15 -3.56
CA SER A 38 4.32 -27.23 -4.60
C SER A 38 4.86 -25.90 -4.06
N GLY A 39 4.69 -25.63 -2.76
CA GLY A 39 5.24 -24.46 -2.08
C GLY A 39 4.45 -23.15 -2.30
N THR A 40 4.86 -22.09 -1.61
CA THR A 40 4.14 -20.82 -1.58
C THR A 40 4.20 -20.08 -2.92
N TYR A 41 3.04 -19.80 -3.51
CA TYR A 41 2.91 -18.98 -4.71
C TYR A 41 2.68 -17.51 -4.38
N LEU A 42 3.23 -16.64 -5.23
CA LEU A 42 3.11 -15.19 -5.13
C LEU A 42 2.48 -14.63 -6.41
N PHE A 43 1.34 -13.95 -6.26
CA PHE A 43 0.65 -13.28 -7.35
C PHE A 43 0.63 -11.78 -7.11
N LEU A 44 1.17 -11.03 -8.06
CA LEU A 44 1.14 -9.57 -8.03
C LEU A 44 -0.09 -9.05 -8.77
N GLU A 45 -0.99 -8.40 -8.04
CA GLU A 45 -2.17 -7.71 -8.57
C GLU A 45 -1.94 -6.20 -8.51
N ILE A 46 -2.03 -5.52 -9.65
CA ILE A 46 -1.86 -4.06 -9.71
C ILE A 46 -3.22 -3.42 -9.95
N ASP A 47 -3.56 -2.42 -9.13
CA ASP A 47 -4.81 -1.66 -9.29
C ASP A 47 -4.74 -0.82 -10.58
N ARG A 48 -5.89 -0.42 -11.13
CA ARG A 48 -5.94 0.45 -12.31
C ARG A 48 -5.16 1.75 -12.04
N GLY A 49 -4.16 2.02 -12.88
CA GLY A 49 -3.26 3.18 -12.76
C GLY A 49 -2.01 2.93 -11.90
N GLY A 50 -1.90 1.80 -11.19
CA GLY A 50 -0.73 1.48 -10.37
C GLY A 50 0.54 1.21 -11.16
N MET A 51 0.44 0.87 -12.45
CA MET A 51 1.60 0.70 -13.33
C MET A 51 2.39 1.99 -13.50
N ASP A 52 1.72 3.14 -13.60
CA ASP A 52 2.41 4.44 -13.73
C ASP A 52 3.27 4.75 -12.51
N ASP A 53 2.81 4.34 -11.32
CA ASP A 53 3.57 4.49 -10.07
C ASP A 53 4.80 3.59 -10.03
N ILE A 54 4.72 2.35 -10.55
CA ILE A 54 5.87 1.42 -10.63
C ILE A 54 6.97 1.99 -11.52
N TYR A 55 6.63 2.60 -12.64
CA TYR A 55 7.63 3.18 -13.55
C TYR A 55 8.27 4.48 -13.02
N LYS A 56 7.57 5.23 -12.16
CA LYS A 56 7.99 6.56 -11.71
C LYS A 56 8.63 6.57 -10.32
N LYS A 57 8.35 5.57 -9.48
CA LYS A 57 8.77 5.54 -8.07
C LYS A 57 9.83 4.47 -7.85
N GLN A 58 10.82 4.79 -7.01
CA GLN A 58 11.87 3.82 -6.61
C GLN A 58 11.30 2.67 -5.77
N THR A 59 10.24 2.95 -5.00
CA THR A 59 9.59 1.99 -4.11
C THR A 59 8.08 2.19 -4.13
N VAL A 60 7.35 1.09 -4.04
CA VAL A 60 5.89 1.06 -4.03
C VAL A 60 5.40 0.20 -2.87
N ARG A 61 4.19 0.50 -2.39
CA ARG A 61 3.55 -0.26 -1.31
C ARG A 61 2.49 -1.18 -1.91
N LEU A 62 2.43 -2.40 -1.43
CA LEU A 62 1.43 -3.40 -1.82
C LEU A 62 0.66 -3.86 -0.58
N ARG A 63 -0.63 -4.16 -0.74
CA ARG A 63 -1.42 -4.85 0.28
C ARG A 63 -1.13 -6.33 0.22
N VAL A 64 -0.57 -6.90 1.28
CA VAL A 64 -0.35 -8.35 1.35
C VAL A 64 -1.67 -9.05 1.70
N LYS A 65 -2.09 -10.02 0.89
CA LYS A 65 -3.24 -10.89 1.13
C LYS A 65 -2.74 -12.32 1.23
N ILE A 66 -2.92 -12.96 2.38
CA ILE A 66 -2.56 -14.35 2.62
C ILE A 66 -3.88 -15.12 2.70
N GLU A 67 -4.22 -15.83 1.64
CA GLU A 67 -5.49 -16.52 1.50
C GLU A 67 -5.25 -17.85 0.77
N ASP A 68 -5.79 -18.94 1.32
CA ASP A 68 -5.77 -20.25 0.67
C ASP A 68 -7.01 -20.37 -0.22
N TYR A 69 -6.79 -20.37 -1.54
CA TYR A 69 -7.86 -20.36 -2.53
C TYR A 69 -8.24 -21.75 -3.02
N ILE A 70 -7.42 -22.76 -2.77
CA ILE A 70 -7.74 -24.15 -3.10
C ILE A 70 -8.33 -24.81 -1.85
N SER A 71 -9.62 -25.16 -1.92
CA SER A 71 -10.27 -25.94 -0.87
C SER A 71 -9.65 -27.33 -0.83
N HIS A 72 -8.94 -27.67 0.25
CA HIS A 72 -8.63 -29.06 0.57
C HIS A 72 -9.96 -29.79 0.76
N LYS A 73 -10.22 -30.79 -0.08
CA LYS A 73 -11.43 -31.60 -0.06
C LYS A 73 -11.07 -33.03 0.28
#